data_AF-A0A3D4X834-F1
#
_entry.id   AF-A0A3D4X834-F1
#
_cell.length_a   1.000
_cell.length_b   1.000
_cell.length_c   1.000
_cell.angle_alpha   90.00
_cell.angle_beta   90.00
_cell.angle_gamma   90.00
#
_symmetry.space_group_name_H-M   'P 1'
#
loop_
_entity.id
_entity.type
_entity.pdbx_description
1 polymer ?
#
loop_
_entity_poly.entity_id
_entity_poly.type
_entity_poly.pdbx_seq_one_letter_code
_entity_poly.pdbx_strand_id
1 'polypeptide(L)'
;MAIENLIENVDNQIIKIRTKSLDVSFNELYDMYKNMELTISPDYQRLFRWEEEKQSRFVESLILEMPVPPIFVIEADEGVYELIDGLQRISSY
;
A
#
# COMPACT_ATOMS: atom_id res chain seq x y z
N MET A 1 -36.34 11.94 4.42
CA MET A 1 -35.79 12.89 3.42
C MET A 1 -34.30 13.15 3.57
N ALA A 2 -33.80 13.95 4.53
CA ALA A 2 -32.35 14.27 4.59
C ALA A 2 -31.45 13.06 4.93
N ILE A 3 -31.91 12.17 5.82
CA ILE A 3 -31.17 10.96 6.21
C ILE A 3 -31.19 9.91 5.09
N GLU A 4 -32.30 9.75 4.38
CA GLU A 4 -32.41 8.83 3.23
C GLU A 4 -31.48 9.27 2.10
N ASN A 5 -31.42 10.57 1.79
CA ASN A 5 -30.47 11.11 0.81
C ASN A 5 -29.01 10.91 1.24
N LEU A 6 -28.72 10.90 2.54
CA LEU A 6 -27.36 10.63 3.04
C LEU A 6 -26.98 9.17 2.85
N ILE A 7 -27.90 8.25 3.15
CA ILE A 7 -27.71 6.80 2.96
C ILE A 7 -27.53 6.50 1.47
N GLU A 8 -28.37 7.05 0.60
CA GLU A 8 -28.27 6.86 -0.85
C GLU A 8 -26.96 7.42 -1.42
N ASN A 9 -26.48 8.57 -0.92
CA ASN A 9 -25.18 9.12 -1.33
C ASN A 9 -24.00 8.25 -0.86
N VAL A 10 -24.04 7.71 0.37
CA VAL A 10 -23.02 6.80 0.89
C VAL A 10 -23.00 5.51 0.08
N ASP A 11 -24.15 4.91 -0.19
CA ASP A 11 -24.25 3.68 -0.99
C ASP A 11 -23.71 3.89 -2.41
N ASN A 12 -24.00 5.02 -3.05
CA ASN A 12 -23.45 5.38 -4.36
C ASN A 12 -21.93 5.58 -4.36
N GLN A 13 -21.34 6.00 -3.23
CA GLN A 13 -19.88 6.14 -3.09
C GLN A 13 -19.19 4.81 -2.78
N ILE A 14 -19.83 3.91 -2.02
CA ILE A 14 -19.29 2.57 -1.73
C ILE A 14 -19.06 1.78 -3.02
N ILE A 15 -19.94 1.94 -4.03
CA ILE A 15 -19.81 1.30 -5.34
C ILE A 15 -18.53 1.75 -6.10
N LYS A 16 -17.95 2.91 -5.76
CA LYS A 16 -16.73 3.44 -6.40
C LYS A 16 -15.43 2.91 -5.79
N ILE A 17 -15.45 2.35 -4.59
CA ILE A 17 -14.25 1.81 -3.95
C ILE A 17 -13.99 0.40 -4.51
N ARG A 18 -13.16 0.33 -5.56
CA ARG A 18 -12.73 -0.94 -6.15
C ARG A 18 -11.39 -1.35 -5.56
N THR A 19 -11.41 -2.30 -4.64
CA THR A 19 -10.17 -2.96 -4.19
C THR A 19 -9.81 -4.06 -5.17
N LYS A 20 -8.58 -4.01 -5.71
CA LYS A 20 -8.02 -5.05 -6.57
C LYS A 20 -6.78 -5.64 -5.90
N SER A 21 -6.72 -6.96 -5.79
CA SER A 21 -5.48 -7.64 -5.44
C SER A 21 -4.58 -7.69 -6.67
N LEU A 22 -3.32 -7.30 -6.50
CA LEU A 22 -2.29 -7.32 -7.53
C LEU A 22 -1.15 -8.21 -7.03
N ASP A 23 -0.78 -9.19 -7.84
CA ASP A 23 0.42 -9.99 -7.64
C ASP A 23 1.54 -9.31 -8.42
N VAL A 24 2.42 -8.61 -7.71
CA VAL A 24 3.51 -7.81 -8.29
C VAL A 24 4.84 -8.37 -7.79
N SER A 25 5.80 -8.53 -8.68
CA SER A 25 7.15 -8.94 -8.29
C SER A 25 7.88 -7.81 -7.56
N PHE A 26 8.92 -8.15 -6.77
CA PHE A 26 9.75 -7.14 -6.11
C PHE A 26 10.43 -6.18 -7.09
N ASN A 27 10.83 -6.67 -8.26
CA ASN A 27 11.42 -5.83 -9.31
C ASN A 27 10.41 -4.84 -9.88
N GLU A 28 9.17 -5.28 -10.15
CA GLU A 28 8.13 -4.35 -10.62
C GLU A 28 7.81 -3.28 -9.56
N LEU A 29 7.73 -3.63 -8.28
CA LEU A 29 7.55 -2.63 -7.21
C LEU A 29 8.70 -1.61 -7.16
N TYR A 30 9.93 -2.09 -7.35
CA TYR A 30 11.11 -1.22 -7.42
C TYR A 30 11.08 -0.31 -8.65
N ASP A 31 10.72 -0.84 -9.82
CA ASP A 31 10.62 -0.09 -11.06
C ASP A 31 9.51 0.97 -10.97
N MET A 32 8.36 0.64 -10.39
CA MET A 32 7.28 1.61 -10.13
C MET A 32 7.76 2.75 -9.23
N TYR A 33 8.51 2.44 -8.16
CA TYR A 33 9.09 3.47 -7.30
C TYR A 33 10.10 4.34 -8.06
N LYS A 34 10.97 3.73 -8.87
CA LYS A 34 11.96 4.45 -9.70
C LYS A 34 11.33 5.35 -10.75
N ASN A 35 10.24 4.91 -11.34
CA ASN A 35 9.52 5.64 -12.38
C ASN A 35 8.56 6.70 -11.82
N MET A 36 8.52 6.89 -10.49
CA MET A 36 7.58 7.78 -9.79
C MET A 36 6.11 7.38 -9.95
N GLU A 37 5.86 6.11 -10.30
CA GLU A 37 4.53 5.50 -10.34
C GLU A 37 4.10 5.01 -8.95
N LEU A 38 5.02 4.90 -7.99
CA LEU A 38 4.73 4.55 -6.60
C LEU A 38 5.41 5.50 -5.62
N THR A 39 4.62 6.22 -4.83
CA THR A 39 5.09 7.07 -3.73
C THR A 39 4.98 6.33 -2.40
N ILE A 40 6.13 5.99 -1.80
CA ILE A 40 6.19 5.23 -0.54
C ILE A 40 6.17 6.11 0.72
N SER A 41 6.54 7.38 0.61
CA SER A 41 6.69 8.31 1.74
C SER A 41 5.83 9.57 1.59
N PRO A 42 4.49 9.45 1.51
CA PRO A 42 3.62 10.62 1.45
C PRO A 42 3.66 11.40 2.78
N ASP A 43 3.31 12.68 2.76
CA ASP A 43 3.46 13.62 3.89
C ASP A 43 2.75 13.18 5.18
N TYR A 44 1.70 12.39 5.06
CA TYR A 44 0.91 11.86 6.18
C TYR A 44 1.48 10.55 6.76
N GLN A 45 2.48 9.93 6.13
CA GLN A 45 3.02 8.65 6.55
C GLN A 45 3.91 8.79 7.78
N ARG A 46 3.86 7.81 8.69
CA ARG A 46 4.79 7.77 9.83
C ARG A 46 6.21 7.58 9.32
N LEU A 47 7.17 8.19 10.00
CA LEU A 47 8.58 7.93 9.74
C LEU A 47 8.89 6.43 9.84
N PHE A 48 9.88 5.98 9.10
CA PHE A 48 10.43 4.64 9.23
C PHE A 48 10.96 4.42 10.66
N ARG A 49 10.65 3.26 11.27
CA ARG A 49 10.93 2.94 12.68
C ARG A 49 11.49 1.54 12.91
N TRP A 50 11.62 0.70 11.89
CA TRP A 50 12.23 -0.62 12.09
C TRP A 50 13.74 -0.50 12.31
N GLU A 51 14.18 -0.97 13.46
CA GLU A 51 15.60 -1.22 13.74
C GLU A 51 16.11 -2.34 12.83
N GLU A 52 17.43 -2.39 12.60
CA GLU A 52 18.09 -3.35 11.72
C GLU A 52 17.71 -4.81 12.04
N GLU A 53 17.55 -5.16 13.32
CA GLU A 53 17.10 -6.50 13.72
C GLU A 53 15.73 -6.87 13.16
N LYS A 54 14.77 -5.92 13.15
CA LYS A 54 13.42 -6.16 12.63
C LYS A 54 13.42 -6.26 11.11
N GLN A 55 14.24 -5.46 10.44
CA GLN A 55 14.42 -5.54 8.99
C GLN A 55 15.00 -6.91 8.60
N SER A 56 16.04 -7.35 9.31
CA SER A 56 16.68 -8.65 9.11
C SER A 56 15.68 -9.82 9.27
N ARG A 57 14.89 -9.83 10.36
CA ARG A 57 13.85 -10.86 10.57
C ARG A 57 12.77 -10.86 9.48
N PHE A 58 12.45 -9.68 8.94
CA PHE A 58 11.50 -9.59 7.83
C PHE A 58 12.08 -10.20 6.55
N VAL A 59 13.34 -9.90 6.22
CA VAL A 59 14.04 -10.51 5.08
C VAL A 59 14.17 -12.03 5.26
N GLU A 60 14.48 -12.50 6.46
CA GLU A 60 14.50 -13.94 6.78
C GLU A 60 13.14 -14.60 6.51
N SER A 61 12.04 -13.94 6.89
CA SER A 61 10.68 -14.43 6.64
C SER A 61 10.40 -14.58 5.14
N LEU A 62 10.90 -13.66 4.30
CA LEU A 62 10.78 -13.75 2.84
C LEU A 62 11.59 -14.92 2.27
N ILE A 63 12.83 -15.13 2.72
CA ILE A 63 13.68 -16.24 2.30
C ILE A 63 13.08 -17.59 2.69
N LEU A 64 12.43 -17.66 3.85
CA LEU A 64 11.75 -18.86 4.37
C LEU A 64 10.35 -19.06 3.79
N GLU A 65 9.93 -18.24 2.82
CA GLU A 65 8.60 -18.30 2.19
C GLU A 65 7.45 -18.24 3.21
N MET A 66 7.66 -17.55 4.33
CA MET A 66 6.61 -17.34 5.33
C MET A 66 5.55 -16.36 4.80
N PRO A 67 4.27 -16.54 5.16
CA PRO A 67 3.23 -15.62 4.75
C PRO A 67 3.46 -14.23 5.35
N VAL A 68 3.56 -13.22 4.48
CA VAL A 68 3.69 -11.81 4.87
C VAL A 68 2.38 -11.05 4.65
N PRO A 69 2.04 -10.07 5.51
CA PRO A 69 0.87 -9.23 5.27
C PRO A 69 0.99 -8.46 3.95
N PRO A 70 -0.11 -8.29 3.20
CA PRO A 70 -0.12 -7.54 1.95
C PRO A 70 0.25 -6.07 2.17
N ILE A 71 0.69 -5.42 1.11
CA ILE A 71 0.90 -3.97 1.07
C ILE A 71 -0.37 -3.32 0.50
N PHE A 72 -0.75 -2.17 1.04
CA PHE A 72 -1.93 -1.44 0.57
C PHE A 72 -1.51 -0.11 -0.04
N VAL A 73 -2.03 0.14 -1.25
CA VAL A 73 -1.84 1.38 -2.00
C VAL A 73 -3.19 1.93 -2.42
N ILE A 74 -3.24 3.24 -2.68
CA ILE A 74 -4.32 3.89 -3.42
C ILE A 74 -3.77 4.48 -4.70
N GLU A 75 -4.61 4.52 -5.72
CA GLU A 75 -4.33 5.29 -6.93
C GLU A 75 -4.72 6.75 -6.67
N ALA A 76 -3.74 7.64 -6.64
CA ALA A 76 -3.93 9.07 -6.41
C ALA A 76 -4.21 9.82 -7.72
N ASP A 77 -3.57 9.39 -8.80
CA ASP A 77 -3.79 9.82 -10.19
C ASP A 77 -3.62 8.60 -11.12
N GLU A 78 -3.98 8.73 -12.40
CA GLU A 78 -3.95 7.63 -13.37
C GLU A 78 -2.56 6.97 -13.44
N GLY A 79 -2.45 5.74 -12.93
CA GLY A 79 -1.20 4.98 -12.86
C GLY A 79 -0.19 5.43 -11.80
N VAL A 80 -0.57 6.38 -10.92
CA VAL A 80 0.25 6.84 -9.80
C VAL A 80 -0.33 6.35 -8.49
N TYR A 81 0.45 5.54 -7.78
CA TYR A 81 0.05 4.90 -6.54
C TYR A 81 0.72 5.56 -5.33
N GLU A 82 -0.03 5.71 -4.24
CA GLU A 82 0.47 6.15 -2.94
C GLU A 82 0.32 5.03 -1.91
N LEU A 83 1.38 4.81 -1.14
CA LEU A 83 1.41 3.80 -0.11
C LEU A 83 0.58 4.21 1.11
N ILE A 84 -0.39 3.35 1.48
CA ILE A 84 -1.19 3.51 2.70
C ILE A 84 -0.58 2.73 3.86
N ASP A 85 -0.33 1.43 3.65
CA ASP A 85 0.24 0.53 4.66
C ASP A 85 1.36 -0.30 4.06
N GLY A 86 2.36 -0.60 4.89
CA GLY A 86 3.51 -1.42 4.50
C GLY A 86 4.82 -0.67 4.35
N LEU A 87 4.91 0.61 4.76
CA LEU A 87 6.14 1.41 4.69
C LEU A 87 7.35 0.64 5.24
N GLN A 88 7.20 0.04 6.43
CA GLN A 88 8.32 -0.64 7.06
C GLN A 88 8.77 -1.87 6.26
N ARG A 89 7.83 -2.58 5.63
CA ARG A 89 8.11 -3.77 4.79
C ARG A 89 8.78 -3.37 3.48
N ILE A 90 8.21 -2.41 2.75
CA ILE A 90 8.72 -1.98 1.45
C ILE A 90 10.07 -1.25 1.54
N SER A 91 10.39 -0.67 2.71
CA SER A 91 11.68 0.00 2.93
C SER A 91 12.78 -0.93 3.46
N SER A 92 12.46 -2.20 3.72
CA SER A 92 13.41 -3.17 4.32
C SER A 92 14.04 -4.13 3.31
N TYR A 93 13.48 -4.26 2.11
CA TYR A 93 14.07 -5.03 1.01
C TYR A 93 14.40 -4.10 -0.15
#